data_AF-F1ACL9-F1
#
_entry.id   AF-F1ACL9-F1
#
_cell.length_a   1.000
_cell.length_b   1.000
_cell.length_c   1.000
_cell.angle_alpha   90.00
_cell.angle_beta   90.00
_cell.angle_gamma   90.00
#
_symmetry.space_group_name_H-M   'P 1'
#
loop_
_entity.id
_entity.type
_entity.pdbx_description
1 polymer ?
#
loop_
_entity_poly.entity_id
_entity_poly.type
_entity_poly.pdbx_seq_one_letter_code
_entity_poly.pdbx_strand_id
1 'polypeptide(L)' 'GPMTREAAREMSTFLKHLETEDNIKVWFNNKGWHALVSFLNVAHNAILRASLRQDR' A
#
# COMPACT_ATOMS: atom_id res chain seq x y z
N GLY A 1 8.67 14.87 31.18
CA GLY A 1 10.15 14.86 31.14
C GLY A 1 10.65 14.64 29.73
N PRO A 2 11.96 14.66 29.48
CA PRO A 2 12.52 14.40 28.14
C PRO A 2 12.04 13.05 27.56
N MET A 3 12.00 11.98 28.37
CA MET A 3 11.51 10.65 27.98
C MET A 3 10.04 10.63 27.46
N THR A 4 9.14 11.36 28.12
CA THR A 4 7.72 11.41 27.71
C THR A 4 7.54 12.14 26.38
N ARG A 5 8.43 13.08 26.05
CA ARG A 5 8.39 13.83 24.79
C ARG A 5 8.93 13.00 23.62
N GLU A 6 9.92 12.16 23.88
CA GLU A 6 10.47 11.21 22.90
C GLU A 6 9.43 10.14 22.55
N ALA A 7 8.84 9.48 23.55
CA ALA A 7 7.77 8.51 23.32
C ALA A 7 6.57 9.09 22.55
N ALA A 8 6.19 10.35 22.81
CA ALA A 8 5.12 11.03 22.07
C ALA A 8 5.48 11.27 20.58
N ARG A 9 6.75 11.55 20.27
CA ARG A 9 7.24 11.71 18.89
C ARG A 9 7.26 10.38 18.14
N GLU A 10 7.72 9.33 18.80
CA GLU A 10 7.70 7.97 18.24
C GLU A 10 6.27 7.53 17.94
N MET A 11 5.35 7.73 18.89
CA MET A 11 3.94 7.43 18.70
C MET A 11 3.33 8.22 17.53
N SER A 12 3.61 9.52 17.43
CA SER A 12 3.13 10.34 16.31
C SER A 12 3.69 9.86 14.97
N THR A 13 4.96 9.45 14.94
CA THR A 13 5.60 8.92 13.73
C THR A 13 5.00 7.58 13.33
N PHE A 14 4.76 6.70 14.30
CA PHE A 14 4.10 5.42 14.08
C PHE A 14 2.70 5.58 13.50
N LEU A 15 1.87 6.46 14.09
CA LEU A 15 0.52 6.73 13.60
C LEU A 15 0.50 7.27 12.16
N LYS A 16 1.48 8.11 11.79
CA LYS A 16 1.61 8.62 10.42
C LYS A 16 1.92 7.53 9.39
N HIS A 17 2.65 6.48 9.78
CA HIS A 17 3.03 5.39 8.87
C HIS A 17 2.09 4.17 8.98
N LEU A 18 1.16 4.18 9.94
CA LEU A 18 0.09 3.17 10.07
C LEU A 18 -0.98 3.34 8.99
N GLU A 19 -1.16 4.56 8.51
CA GLU A 19 -2.06 4.85 7.40
C GLU A 19 -1.29 4.74 6.09
N THR A 20 -1.91 4.07 5.11
CA THR A 20 -1.48 4.17 3.71
C THR A 20 -2.40 5.19 3.04
N GLU A 21 -1.83 6.27 2.52
CA GLU A 21 -2.60 7.35 1.89
C GLU A 21 -3.23 6.87 0.56
N ASP A 22 -2.46 6.10 -0.23
CA ASP A 22 -2.88 5.61 -1.54
C ASP A 22 -3.23 4.12 -1.51
N ASN A 23 -4.54 3.83 -1.47
CA ASN A 23 -5.09 2.49 -1.32
C ASN A 23 -5.65 1.96 -2.65
N ILE A 24 -5.40 0.68 -2.94
CA ILE A 24 -6.09 -0.02 -4.04
C ILE A 24 -6.92 -1.18 -3.48
N LYS A 25 -8.19 -1.25 -3.85
CA LYS A 25 -9.07 -2.37 -3.53
C LYS A 25 -9.37 -3.17 -4.80
N VAL A 26 -9.08 -4.47 -4.75
CA VAL A 26 -9.33 -5.39 -5.86
C VAL A 26 -10.57 -6.22 -5.54
N TRP A 27 -11.64 -6.01 -6.30
CA TRP A 27 -12.82 -6.85 -6.27
C TRP A 27 -12.69 -7.94 -7.32
N PHE A 28 -12.82 -9.20 -6.91
CA PHE A 28 -12.74 -10.35 -7.81
C PHE A 28 -13.77 -11.41 -7.42
N ASN A 29 -14.13 -12.25 -8.39
CA ASN A 29 -14.99 -13.40 -8.15
C ASN A 29 -14.13 -14.60 -7.70
N ASN A 30 -14.49 -15.26 -6.61
CA ASN A 30 -13.73 -16.38 -6.05
C ASN A 30 -14.01 -17.75 -6.70
N LYS A 31 -14.86 -17.83 -7.72
CA LYS A 31 -15.19 -19.11 -8.37
C LYS A 31 -13.99 -19.80 -9.07
N GLY A 32 -12.93 -19.06 -9.43
CA GLY A 32 -11.76 -19.60 -10.11
C GLY A 32 -10.63 -19.97 -9.14
N TRP A 33 -9.99 -21.13 -9.35
CA TRP A 33 -8.88 -21.63 -8.53
C TRP A 33 -7.69 -20.67 -8.39
N HIS A 34 -7.37 -19.94 -9.47
CA HIS A 34 -6.28 -18.95 -9.48
C HIS A 34 -6.77 -17.50 -9.46
N ALA A 35 -8.04 -17.25 -9.12
CA ALA A 35 -8.64 -15.92 -9.28
C ALA A 35 -7.92 -14.84 -8.45
N LEU A 36 -7.66 -15.08 -7.17
CA LEU A 36 -6.99 -14.10 -6.30
C LEU A 36 -5.62 -13.67 -6.87
N VAL A 37 -4.76 -14.65 -7.20
CA VAL A 37 -3.39 -14.37 -7.67
C VAL A 37 -3.39 -13.69 -9.04
N SER A 38 -4.30 -14.06 -9.96
CA SER A 38 -4.39 -13.41 -11.27
C SER A 38 -4.75 -11.94 -11.15
N PHE A 39 -5.73 -11.59 -10.31
CA PHE A 39 -6.16 -10.19 -10.15
C PHE A 39 -5.12 -9.35 -9.40
N LEU A 40 -4.44 -9.92 -8.39
CA LEU A 40 -3.32 -9.25 -7.72
C LEU A 40 -2.16 -8.98 -8.69
N ASN A 41 -1.83 -9.93 -9.56
CA ASN A 41 -0.79 -9.74 -10.57
C ASN A 41 -1.12 -8.61 -11.54
N VAL A 42 -2.38 -8.49 -11.97
CA VAL A 42 -2.83 -7.37 -12.82
C VAL A 42 -2.70 -6.03 -12.09
N ALA A 43 -3.15 -5.95 -10.83
CA ALA A 43 -3.04 -4.72 -10.04
C ALA A 43 -1.58 -4.29 -9.85
N HIS A 44 -0.69 -5.22 -9.50
CA HIS A 44 0.74 -4.94 -9.38
C HIS A 44 1.37 -4.47 -10.69
N ASN A 45 1.04 -5.12 -11.82
CA ASN A 45 1.54 -4.69 -13.12
C ASN A 45 1.04 -3.29 -13.51
N ALA A 46 -0.18 -2.92 -13.13
CA ALA A 46 -0.70 -1.57 -13.35
C ALA A 46 0.11 -0.52 -12.57
N ILE A 47 0.42 -0.79 -11.29
CA ILE A 47 1.28 0.09 -10.48
C ILE A 47 2.66 0.25 -11.12
N LEU A 48 3.28 -0.86 -11.53
CA LEU A 48 4.58 -0.85 -12.20
C LEU A 48 4.56 0.02 -13.46
N ARG A 49 3.53 -0.12 -14.30
CA ARG A 49 3.38 0.68 -15.53
C ARG A 49 3.13 2.16 -15.24
N ALA A 50 2.31 2.48 -14.24
CA ALA A 50 2.05 3.86 -13.83
C ALA A 50 3.31 4.54 -13.26
N SER A 51 4.24 3.76 -12.71
CA SER A 51 5.49 4.25 -12.13
C SER A 51 6.60 4.46 -13.16
N LEU A 52 6.42 4.02 -14.41
CA LEU A 52 7.40 4.26 -15.46
C LEU A 52 7.42 5.74 -15.81
N ARG A 53 8.62 6.31 -15.89
CA ARG A 53 8.81 7.66 -16.44
C ARG A 53 8.38 7.64 -17.89
N GLN A 54 7.70 8.70 -18.30
CA GLN A 54 7.39 8.91 -19.71
C GLN A 54 8.72 8.98 -20.46
N ASP A 55 8.89 8.10 -21.45
CA ASP A 55 10.09 8.06 -22.28
C ASP A 55 10.30 9.46 -22.89
N ARG A 56 11.51 9.99 -22.76
CA ARG A 56 11.86 11.35 -23.17
C ARG A 56 12.47 11.33 -24.56
#